data_AF-A0A7H9DY90-F1
#
_entry.id   AF-A0A7H9DY90-F1
#
_cell.length_a   1.000
_cell.length_b   1.000
_cell.length_c   1.000
_cell.angle_alpha   90.00
_cell.angle_beta   90.00
_cell.angle_gamma   90.00
#
_symmetry.space_group_name_H-M   'P 1'
#
loop_
_entity.id
_entity.type
_entity.pdbx_description
1 polymer ?
#
loop_
_entity_poly.entity_id
_entity_poly.type
_entity_poly.pdbx_seq_one_letter_code
_entity_poly.pdbx_strand_id
1 'polypeptide(L)'
;MRIIQKILIVINILVVFITIQSCFTTTNLKQEKIVIDKKLCLIKAIPGESRAHIFFVSEKGELSYCIGQVLNFEYGKFNIDRKYKIKTIALNLKEIETLKVSFLKISESSLYKDTSVVKDNWQYSLYLDGIKKGFWYSNNTEIIPKELKDITYIIENKIKVLHELPGTS
;
A
#
# COMPACT_ATOMS: atom_id res chain seq x y z
N MET A 1 52.99 39.35 -7.16
CA MET A 1 51.58 39.52 -6.71
C MET A 1 50.55 38.66 -7.45
N ARG A 2 50.59 38.51 -8.78
CA ARG A 2 49.53 37.79 -9.55
C ARG A 2 49.44 36.27 -9.34
N ILE A 3 50.51 35.62 -8.89
CA ILE A 3 50.56 34.15 -8.68
C ILE A 3 49.79 33.74 -7.41
N ILE A 4 49.95 34.50 -6.33
CA ILE A 4 49.30 34.23 -5.03
C ILE A 4 47.77 34.35 -5.15
N GLN A 5 47.28 35.33 -5.91
CA GLN A 5 45.85 35.47 -6.19
C GLN A 5 45.26 34.27 -6.95
N LYS A 6 45.98 33.72 -7.92
CA LYS A 6 45.52 32.53 -8.66
C LYS A 6 45.42 31.29 -7.77
N ILE A 7 46.38 31.11 -6.86
CA ILE A 7 46.37 30.00 -5.90
C ILE A 7 45.18 30.13 -4.94
N LEU A 8 44.90 31.34 -4.45
CA LEU A 8 43.78 31.58 -3.53
C LEU A 8 42.41 31.28 -4.17
N ILE A 9 42.27 31.54 -5.47
CA ILE A 9 41.04 31.23 -6.24
C ILE A 9 40.85 29.71 -6.38
N VAL A 10 41.92 28.97 -6.70
CA VAL A 10 41.86 27.50 -6.84
C VAL A 10 41.50 26.84 -5.51
N ILE A 11 42.05 27.32 -4.40
CA ILE A 11 41.73 26.81 -3.06
C ILE A 11 40.25 27.06 -2.72
N ASN A 12 39.72 28.25 -3.01
CA ASN A 12 38.31 28.54 -2.76
C ASN A 12 37.37 27.67 -3.60
N ILE A 13 37.68 27.43 -4.88
CA ILE A 13 36.88 26.55 -5.73
C ILE A 13 36.91 25.11 -5.21
N LEU A 14 38.07 24.64 -4.73
CA LEU A 14 38.21 23.30 -4.18
C LEU A 14 37.42 23.12 -2.87
N VAL A 15 37.44 24.12 -1.99
CA VAL A 15 36.66 24.09 -0.73
C VAL A 15 35.16 24.05 -1.02
N VAL A 16 34.69 24.82 -2.02
CA VAL A 16 33.28 24.81 -2.46
C VAL A 16 32.91 23.45 -3.07
N PHE A 17 33.80 22.83 -3.84
CA PHE A 17 33.55 21.49 -4.40
C PHE A 17 33.43 20.43 -3.30
N ILE A 18 34.32 20.47 -2.29
CA ILE A 18 34.32 19.50 -1.19
C ILE A 18 33.08 19.67 -0.29
N THR A 19 32.62 20.91 -0.03
CA THR A 19 31.41 21.15 0.77
C THR A 19 30.14 20.78 0.03
N ILE A 20 30.08 20.94 -1.30
CA ILE A 20 28.97 20.45 -2.11
C ILE A 20 28.96 18.91 -2.10
N GLN A 21 30.12 18.25 -2.26
CA GLN A 21 30.20 16.80 -2.26
C GLN A 21 29.83 16.18 -0.91
N SER A 22 30.24 16.79 0.22
CA SER A 22 29.84 16.31 1.54
C SER A 22 28.33 16.46 1.78
N CYS A 23 27.72 17.54 1.28
CA CYS A 23 26.29 17.80 1.37
C CYS A 23 25.45 16.80 0.54
N PHE A 24 25.98 16.30 -0.58
CA PHE A 24 25.30 15.28 -1.40
C PHE A 24 25.43 13.84 -0.87
N THR A 25 26.40 13.55 0.02
CA THR A 25 26.58 12.21 0.58
C THR A 25 25.70 11.87 1.79
N THR A 26 24.97 12.82 2.38
CA THR A 26 24.21 12.58 3.63
C THR A 26 22.69 12.61 3.52
N THR A 27 22.13 12.73 2.31
CA THR A 27 20.68 12.52 2.07
C THR A 27 20.35 11.20 1.39
N ASN A 28 21.26 10.23 1.45
CA ASN A 28 20.84 8.83 1.49
C ASN A 28 20.54 8.50 2.96
N LEU A 29 19.42 9.02 3.47
CA LEU A 29 18.67 8.30 4.49
C LEU A 29 18.46 6.91 3.89
N LYS A 30 19.29 5.94 4.31
CA LYS A 30 18.95 4.53 4.21
C LYS A 30 17.59 4.44 4.88
N GLN A 31 16.54 4.51 4.07
CA GLN A 31 15.23 4.05 4.46
C GLN A 31 15.49 2.62 4.87
N GLU A 32 15.56 2.39 6.18
CA GLU A 32 15.68 1.07 6.74
C GLU A 32 14.59 0.27 6.03
N LYS A 33 14.99 -0.73 5.26
CA LYS A 33 14.08 -1.46 4.38
C LYS A 33 13.24 -2.34 5.30
N ILE A 34 12.18 -1.77 5.87
CA ILE A 34 11.30 -2.47 6.79
C ILE A 34 10.51 -3.46 5.96
N VAL A 35 10.79 -4.74 6.22
CA VAL A 35 10.13 -5.84 5.53
C VAL A 35 8.89 -6.25 6.31
N ILE A 36 7.78 -6.41 5.61
CA ILE A 36 6.57 -7.11 6.06
C ILE A 36 6.74 -8.57 5.63
N ASP A 37 6.60 -9.51 6.56
CA ASP A 37 6.90 -10.92 6.31
C ASP A 37 5.84 -11.66 5.47
N LYS A 38 4.73 -10.98 5.14
CA LYS A 38 3.59 -11.52 4.36
C LYS A 38 3.05 -10.49 3.38
N LYS A 39 2.61 -10.94 2.20
CA LYS A 39 1.91 -10.11 1.21
C LYS A 39 0.42 -10.08 1.51
N LEU A 40 -0.15 -8.89 1.61
CA LEU A 40 -1.60 -8.74 1.71
C LEU A 40 -2.20 -8.43 0.35
N CYS A 41 -3.32 -9.06 0.06
CA CYS A 41 -4.23 -8.62 -0.99
C CYS A 41 -5.65 -8.48 -0.42
N LEU A 42 -6.26 -7.32 -0.65
CA LEU A 42 -7.66 -7.08 -0.34
C LEU A 42 -8.40 -6.83 -1.65
N ILE A 43 -9.48 -7.56 -1.86
CA ILE A 43 -10.39 -7.37 -3.00
C ILE A 43 -11.70 -6.83 -2.45
N LYS A 44 -12.14 -5.68 -2.95
CA LYS A 44 -13.44 -5.07 -2.66
C LYS A 44 -14.27 -5.00 -3.95
N ALA A 45 -15.37 -5.72 -4.03
CA ALA A 45 -16.27 -5.68 -5.20
C ALA A 45 -17.72 -5.97 -4.79
N ILE A 46 -18.68 -5.48 -5.56
CA ILE A 46 -20.08 -5.89 -5.40
C ILE A 46 -20.25 -7.27 -6.08
N PRO A 47 -20.82 -8.28 -5.41
CA PRO A 47 -21.05 -9.58 -6.04
C PRO A 47 -21.93 -9.47 -7.28
N GLY A 48 -21.51 -10.10 -8.39
CA GLY A 48 -22.22 -10.03 -9.67
C GLY A 48 -21.86 -8.81 -10.52
N GLU A 49 -21.19 -7.80 -9.95
CA GLU A 49 -20.69 -6.67 -10.71
C GLU A 49 -19.35 -6.97 -11.38
N SER A 50 -19.11 -6.29 -12.50
CA SER A 50 -17.90 -6.52 -13.31
C SER A 50 -16.65 -5.89 -12.71
N ARG A 51 -16.79 -4.89 -11.82
CA ARG A 51 -15.68 -4.05 -11.34
C ARG A 51 -15.31 -4.37 -9.90
N ALA A 52 -14.01 -4.51 -9.67
CA ALA A 52 -13.41 -4.72 -8.37
C ALA A 52 -12.27 -3.74 -8.12
N HIS A 53 -12.17 -3.31 -6.87
CA HIS A 53 -11.03 -2.57 -6.33
C HIS A 53 -10.08 -3.57 -5.70
N ILE A 54 -8.81 -3.51 -6.09
CA ILE A 54 -7.81 -4.49 -5.67
C ILE A 54 -6.64 -3.74 -5.04
N PHE A 55 -6.29 -4.16 -3.84
CA PHE A 55 -5.23 -3.59 -3.03
C PHE A 55 -4.17 -4.64 -2.76
N PHE A 56 -2.91 -4.22 -2.81
CA PHE A 56 -1.78 -5.07 -2.51
C PHE A 56 -0.85 -4.34 -1.54
N VAL A 57 -0.46 -4.99 -0.47
CA VAL A 57 0.67 -4.54 0.35
C VAL A 57 1.83 -5.49 0.08
N SER A 58 2.93 -4.94 -0.44
CA SER A 58 4.15 -5.69 -0.71
C SER A 58 4.93 -5.94 0.58
N GLU A 59 5.84 -6.92 0.54
CA GLU A 59 6.79 -7.16 1.63
C GLU A 59 7.67 -5.93 1.92
N LYS A 60 7.77 -4.96 1.00
CA LYS A 60 8.54 -3.73 1.20
C LYS A 60 7.72 -2.62 1.87
N GLY A 61 6.49 -2.90 2.30
CA GLY A 61 5.60 -1.88 2.86
C GLY A 61 5.05 -0.91 1.81
N GLU A 62 4.94 -1.34 0.55
CA GLU A 62 4.33 -0.53 -0.50
C GLU A 62 2.86 -0.92 -0.66
N LEU A 63 1.96 0.06 -0.57
CA LEU A 63 0.55 -0.14 -0.90
C LEU A 63 0.34 0.20 -2.38
N SER A 64 -0.10 -0.80 -3.14
CA SER A 64 -0.51 -0.65 -4.53
C SER A 64 -2.02 -0.81 -4.67
N TYR A 65 -2.61 -0.02 -5.57
CA TYR A 65 -4.02 -0.02 -5.89
C TYR A 65 -4.23 -0.15 -7.40
N CYS A 66 -5.19 -0.97 -7.78
CA CYS A 66 -5.72 -1.01 -9.14
C CYS A 66 -7.22 -1.31 -9.18
N ILE A 67 -7.82 -1.05 -10.34
CA ILE A 67 -9.19 -1.44 -10.68
C ILE A 67 -9.09 -2.55 -11.71
N GLY A 68 -9.93 -3.57 -11.55
CA GLY A 68 -10.01 -4.67 -12.51
C GLY A 68 -11.35 -5.37 -12.45
N GLN A 69 -11.40 -6.52 -13.12
CA GLN A 69 -12.48 -7.49 -13.02
C GLN A 69 -11.96 -8.69 -12.26
N VAL A 70 -12.73 -9.20 -11.29
CA VAL A 70 -12.33 -10.37 -10.51
C VAL A 70 -13.31 -11.48 -10.77
N LEU A 71 -12.81 -12.65 -11.20
CA LEU A 71 -13.61 -13.85 -11.36
C LEU A 71 -13.67 -14.58 -10.01
N ASN A 72 -14.88 -14.83 -9.52
CA ASN A 72 -15.15 -15.61 -8.29
C ASN A 72 -14.41 -15.12 -7.02
N PHE A 73 -13.99 -13.85 -7.00
CA PHE A 73 -13.19 -13.28 -5.90
C PHE A 73 -11.87 -14.01 -5.63
N GLU A 74 -11.32 -14.78 -6.57
CA GLU A 74 -10.11 -15.59 -6.39
C GLU A 74 -8.81 -14.77 -6.57
N TYR A 75 -7.81 -15.03 -5.72
CA TYR A 75 -6.49 -14.43 -5.84
C TYR A 75 -5.80 -14.84 -7.16
N GLY A 76 -5.12 -13.89 -7.80
CA GLY A 76 -4.41 -14.11 -9.07
C GLY A 76 -5.31 -14.26 -10.29
N LYS A 77 -6.63 -14.37 -10.13
CA LYS A 77 -7.61 -14.46 -11.23
C LYS A 77 -8.37 -13.16 -11.41
N PHE A 78 -7.62 -12.08 -11.64
CA PHE A 78 -8.16 -10.76 -11.92
C PHE A 78 -7.60 -10.20 -13.22
N ASN A 79 -8.47 -9.60 -14.02
CA ASN A 79 -8.10 -8.87 -15.22
C ASN A 79 -8.01 -7.39 -14.87
N ILE A 80 -6.79 -6.85 -14.81
CA ILE A 80 -6.57 -5.45 -14.46
C ILE A 80 -7.03 -4.59 -15.63
N ASP A 81 -7.90 -3.62 -15.36
CA ASP A 81 -8.32 -2.66 -16.36
C ASP A 81 -7.15 -1.70 -16.63
N ARG A 82 -6.49 -1.88 -17.78
CA ARG A 82 -5.32 -1.10 -18.21
C ARG A 82 -5.61 0.40 -18.33
N LYS A 83 -6.89 0.80 -18.44
CA LYS A 83 -7.29 2.21 -18.38
C LYS A 83 -6.90 2.84 -17.05
N TYR A 84 -6.92 2.07 -15.97
CA TYR A 84 -6.55 2.51 -14.63
C TYR A 84 -5.14 2.02 -14.32
N LYS A 85 -4.15 2.92 -14.44
CA LYS A 85 -2.76 2.63 -14.08
C LYS A 85 -2.69 2.18 -12.60
N ILE A 86 -1.84 1.19 -12.32
CA ILE A 86 -1.52 0.80 -10.94
C ILE A 86 -0.88 2.00 -10.24
N LYS A 87 -1.42 2.39 -9.09
CA LYS A 87 -0.86 3.43 -8.25
C LYS A 87 -0.21 2.81 -7.02
N THR A 88 1.01 3.24 -6.70
CA THR A 88 1.78 2.70 -5.59
C THR A 88 2.28 3.83 -4.70
N ILE A 89 2.19 3.65 -3.40
CA ILE A 89 2.75 4.55 -2.38
C ILE A 89 3.50 3.74 -1.33
N ALA A 90 4.54 4.33 -0.76
CA ALA A 90 5.19 3.79 0.43
C ALA A 90 4.32 4.05 1.66
N LEU A 91 4.14 3.03 2.50
CA LEU A 91 3.56 3.17 3.82
C LEU A 91 4.60 3.71 4.79
N ASN A 92 4.16 4.48 5.78
CA ASN A 92 5.05 4.92 6.85
C ASN A 92 5.27 3.80 7.89
N LEU A 93 6.24 4.00 8.77
CA LEU A 93 6.65 3.01 9.76
C LEU A 93 5.50 2.57 10.69
N LYS A 94 4.69 3.54 11.16
CA LYS A 94 3.54 3.26 12.03
C LYS A 94 2.46 2.43 11.32
N GLU A 95 2.22 2.69 10.04
CA GLU A 95 1.29 1.91 9.21
C GLU A 95 1.81 0.49 9.01
N ILE A 96 3.10 0.33 8.73
CA ILE A 96 3.74 -0.97 8.57
C ILE A 96 3.67 -1.79 9.86
N GLU A 97 3.99 -1.20 11.01
CA GLU A 97 3.88 -1.85 12.31
C GLU A 97 2.45 -2.28 12.62
N THR A 98 1.48 -1.40 12.34
CA THR A 98 0.06 -1.71 12.51
C THR A 98 -0.34 -2.92 11.66
N LEU A 99 0.06 -2.95 10.38
CA LEU A 99 -0.21 -4.09 9.49
C LEU A 99 0.45 -5.37 9.98
N LYS A 100 1.70 -5.32 10.46
CA LYS A 100 2.39 -6.49 11.05
C LYS A 100 1.59 -7.09 12.20
N VAL A 101 1.13 -6.26 13.13
CA VAL A 101 0.31 -6.69 14.27
C VAL A 101 -1.02 -7.31 13.80
N SER A 102 -1.69 -6.69 12.83
CA SER A 102 -2.92 -7.25 12.24
C SER A 102 -2.66 -8.60 11.56
N PHE A 103 -1.55 -8.75 10.84
CA PHE A 103 -1.24 -9.99 10.10
C PHE A 103 -0.96 -11.17 11.04
N LEU A 104 -0.28 -10.93 12.16
CA LEU A 104 -0.09 -11.94 13.21
C LEU A 104 -1.45 -12.45 13.71
N LYS A 105 -2.33 -11.53 14.14
CA LYS A 105 -3.67 -11.87 14.65
C LYS A 105 -4.52 -12.66 13.63
N ILE A 106 -4.52 -12.22 12.37
CA ILE A 106 -5.27 -12.88 11.28
C ILE A 106 -4.67 -14.26 10.94
N SER A 107 -3.36 -14.43 11.11
CA SER A 107 -2.73 -15.73 10.87
C SER A 107 -3.05 -16.77 11.94
N GLU A 108 -3.30 -16.33 13.17
CA GLU A 108 -3.67 -17.17 14.31
C GLU A 108 -5.16 -17.54 14.33
N SER A 109 -6.01 -16.73 13.70
CA SER A 109 -7.46 -16.90 13.64
C SER A 109 -7.96 -16.94 12.20
N SER A 110 -8.10 -18.14 11.62
CA SER A 110 -8.65 -18.24 10.27
C SER A 110 -10.18 -18.17 10.27
N LEU A 111 -10.72 -17.46 9.28
CA LEU A 111 -12.11 -17.50 8.75
C LEU A 111 -13.17 -16.69 9.50
N TYR A 112 -13.08 -15.36 9.45
CA TYR A 112 -14.32 -14.58 9.40
C TYR A 112 -15.01 -14.86 8.06
N LYS A 113 -16.17 -15.51 8.11
CA LYS A 113 -17.06 -15.72 6.98
C LYS A 113 -18.39 -15.11 7.37
N ASP A 114 -18.73 -13.98 6.77
CA ASP A 114 -20.12 -13.57 6.77
C ASP A 114 -20.85 -14.30 5.65
N THR A 115 -21.77 -15.20 6.02
CA THR A 115 -22.60 -15.94 5.05
C THR A 115 -23.83 -15.16 4.61
N SER A 116 -24.08 -14.00 5.23
CA SER A 116 -25.22 -13.14 4.98
C SER A 116 -24.94 -12.31 3.73
N VAL A 117 -25.11 -12.91 2.54
CA VAL A 117 -25.00 -12.17 1.28
C VAL A 117 -26.15 -11.17 1.24
N VAL A 118 -25.84 -9.90 1.47
CA VAL A 118 -26.79 -8.80 1.28
C VAL A 118 -26.59 -8.26 -0.12
N LYS A 119 -27.67 -8.21 -0.90
CA LYS A 119 -27.67 -7.63 -2.24
C LYS A 119 -27.18 -6.17 -2.18
N ASP A 120 -26.38 -5.77 -3.15
CA ASP A 120 -25.78 -4.43 -3.24
C ASP A 120 -24.76 -4.11 -2.11
N ASN A 121 -24.38 -5.08 -1.27
CA ASN A 121 -23.25 -4.91 -0.35
C ASN A 121 -21.90 -5.14 -1.04
N TRP A 122 -20.90 -4.33 -0.67
CA TRP A 122 -19.52 -4.63 -1.02
C TRP A 122 -19.07 -5.91 -0.32
N GLN A 123 -18.59 -6.87 -1.10
CA GLN A 123 -17.83 -8.00 -0.61
C GLN A 123 -16.36 -7.61 -0.50
N TYR A 124 -15.79 -7.85 0.66
CA TYR A 124 -14.37 -7.73 0.93
C TYR A 124 -13.78 -9.13 1.08
N SER A 125 -12.76 -9.47 0.29
CA SER A 125 -12.05 -10.76 0.37
C SER A 125 -10.59 -10.51 0.68
N LEU A 126 -10.13 -11.03 1.82
CA LEU A 126 -8.76 -10.85 2.30
C LEU A 126 -7.91 -12.08 2.01
N TYR A 127 -6.73 -11.83 1.47
CA TYR A 127 -5.70 -12.80 1.19
C TYR A 127 -4.39 -12.41 1.87
N LEU A 128 -3.74 -13.39 2.50
CA LEU A 128 -2.37 -13.28 2.98
C LEU A 128 -1.54 -14.35 2.26
N ASP A 129 -0.47 -13.93 1.59
CA ASP A 129 0.39 -14.80 0.77
C ASP A 129 -0.39 -15.62 -0.27
N GLY A 130 -1.45 -15.02 -0.83
CA GLY A 130 -2.35 -15.67 -1.79
C GLY A 130 -3.34 -16.66 -1.17
N ILE A 131 -3.28 -16.90 0.15
CA ILE A 131 -4.22 -17.77 0.87
C ILE A 131 -5.40 -16.92 1.37
N LYS A 132 -6.63 -17.32 1.02
CA LYS A 132 -7.84 -16.63 1.50
C LYS A 132 -7.96 -16.79 3.01
N LYS A 133 -7.95 -15.68 3.74
CA LYS A 133 -8.10 -15.67 5.20
C LYS A 133 -9.53 -15.44 5.65
N GLY A 134 -10.33 -14.75 4.86
CA GLY A 134 -11.73 -14.49 5.17
C GLY A 134 -12.41 -13.65 4.10
N PHE A 135 -13.73 -13.52 4.25
CA PHE A 135 -14.52 -12.56 3.50
C PHE A 135 -15.72 -12.07 4.31
N TRP A 136 -16.16 -10.85 4.03
CA TRP A 136 -17.33 -10.24 4.66
C TRP A 136 -18.07 -9.34 3.68
N TYR A 137 -19.34 -9.08 3.97
CA TYR A 137 -20.18 -8.15 3.21
C TYR A 137 -20.45 -6.92 4.06
N SER A 138 -20.22 -5.72 3.55
CA SER A 138 -20.68 -4.52 4.24
C SER A 138 -20.76 -3.30 3.33
N ASN A 139 -21.81 -2.51 3.52
CA ASN A 139 -21.89 -1.13 3.04
C ASN A 139 -21.51 -0.10 4.13
N ASN A 140 -21.34 -0.56 5.37
CA ASN A 140 -20.90 0.27 6.50
C ASN A 140 -19.56 -0.23 7.07
N THR A 141 -18.53 0.60 6.96
CA THR A 141 -17.19 0.31 7.46
C THR A 141 -17.12 0.17 8.99
N GLU A 142 -18.14 0.63 9.73
CA GLU A 142 -18.23 0.48 11.19
C GLU A 142 -18.45 -0.97 11.64
N ILE A 143 -19.03 -1.80 10.77
CA ILE A 143 -19.34 -3.21 11.03
C ILE A 143 -18.15 -4.12 10.69
N ILE A 144 -17.06 -3.55 10.17
CA ILE A 144 -15.83 -4.31 9.85
C ILE A 144 -15.27 -4.93 11.13
N PRO A 145 -14.95 -6.24 11.13
CA PRO A 145 -14.30 -6.90 12.26
C PRO A 145 -13.08 -6.13 12.74
N LYS A 146 -12.89 -6.05 14.06
CA LYS A 146 -11.88 -5.17 14.67
C LYS A 146 -10.48 -5.45 14.14
N GLU A 147 -10.16 -6.71 13.86
CA GLU A 147 -8.88 -7.19 13.33
C GLU A 147 -8.62 -6.71 11.89
N LEU A 148 -9.70 -6.46 11.14
CA LEU A 148 -9.69 -6.01 9.74
C LEU A 148 -9.89 -4.51 9.62
N LYS A 149 -10.35 -3.86 10.69
CA LYS A 149 -10.61 -2.42 10.73
C LYS A 149 -9.34 -1.63 10.50
N ASP A 150 -8.22 -2.02 11.10
CA ASP A 150 -6.94 -1.34 10.93
C ASP A 150 -6.41 -1.44 9.49
N ILE A 151 -6.48 -2.65 8.90
CA ILE A 151 -6.11 -2.90 7.51
C ILE A 151 -6.99 -2.07 6.57
N THR A 152 -8.30 -2.13 6.77
CA THR A 152 -9.26 -1.44 5.91
C THR A 152 -9.15 0.06 6.06
N TYR A 153 -8.89 0.57 7.27
CA TYR A 153 -8.67 1.99 7.53
C TYR A 153 -7.42 2.52 6.86
N ILE A 154 -6.29 1.80 6.95
CA ILE A 154 -5.05 2.16 6.25
C ILE A 154 -5.30 2.19 4.74
N ILE A 155 -5.93 1.14 4.20
CA ILE A 155 -6.23 1.04 2.77
C ILE A 155 -7.16 2.18 2.34
N GLU A 156 -8.29 2.39 3.00
CA GLU A 156 -9.29 3.40 2.63
C GLU A 156 -8.80 4.84 2.80
N ASN A 157 -8.05 5.15 3.85
CA ASN A 157 -7.44 6.47 3.99
C ASN A 157 -6.43 6.74 2.89
N LYS A 158 -5.60 5.75 2.53
CA LYS A 158 -4.67 5.91 1.44
C LYS A 158 -5.36 5.96 0.08
N ILE A 159 -6.49 5.27 -0.10
CA ILE A 159 -7.30 5.40 -1.31
C ILE A 159 -7.78 6.84 -1.49
N LYS A 160 -8.30 7.48 -0.43
CA LYS A 160 -8.71 8.89 -0.50
C LYS A 160 -7.55 9.80 -0.92
N VAL A 161 -6.32 9.46 -0.52
CA VAL A 161 -5.09 10.18 -0.93
C VAL A 161 -4.64 9.80 -2.35
N LEU A 162 -4.87 8.57 -2.79
CA LEU A 162 -4.47 8.04 -4.10
C LEU A 162 -5.45 8.44 -5.21
N HIS A 163 -6.74 8.68 -4.92
CA HIS A 163 -7.79 9.06 -5.86
C HIS A 163 -9.08 9.55 -5.18
N GLU A 164 -9.72 10.58 -5.74
CA GLU A 164 -11.19 10.64 -5.78
C GLU A 164 -11.68 9.46 -6.65
N LEU A 165 -12.40 8.50 -6.06
CA LEU A 165 -12.79 7.24 -6.73
C LEU A 165 -13.87 7.49 -7.80
N PRO A 166 -13.69 7.08 -9.07
CA PRO A 166 -14.78 7.07 -10.03
C PRO A 166 -15.73 5.89 -9.76
N GLY A 167 -17.03 6.19 -9.55
CA GLY A 167 -18.07 5.19 -9.30
C GLY A 167 -18.41 4.92 -7.83
N THR A 168 -17.99 5.80 -6.91
CA THR A 168 -18.51 5.84 -5.51
C THR A 168 -19.73 6.76 -5.34
N SER A 169 -20.34 7.19 -6.45
CA SER A 169 -21.60 7.94 -6.48
C SER A 169 -22.78 7.01 -6.69
#